data_AF-A0AAJ5W6B4-F1
#
_entry.id   AF-A0AAJ5W6B4-F1
#
_cell.length_a   1.000
_cell.length_b   1.000
_cell.length_c   1.000
_cell.angle_alpha   90.00
_cell.angle_beta   90.00
_cell.angle_gamma   90.00
#
_symmetry.space_group_name_H-M   'P 1'
#
loop_
_entity.id
_entity.type
_entity.pdbx_description
1 polymer ?
#
loop_
_entity_poly.entity_id
_entity_poly.type
_entity_poly.pdbx_seq_one_letter_code
_entity_poly.pdbx_strand_id
1 'polypeptide(L)'
;MDLSTIINDKTKAIQFINQNFTSNEDQSPLSPFAPLFMYRINRIIKDKSISFNFYGIPSLTIDAYIKSKTEFTIYFSAKIKDMLGFNKITNQLGYPVNITVEDYDAGDFDFLNWRQDGFEIFASHLHREEANILFTIGNISFKELLKIDNIERSNGN
;
A
#
# COMPACT_ATOMS: atom_id res chain seq x y z
N MET A 1 0.51 11.62 -12.27
CA MET A 1 0.27 10.37 -13.02
C MET A 1 -0.75 9.54 -12.27
N ASP A 2 -1.77 9.02 -12.96
CA ASP A 2 -2.76 8.12 -12.33
C ASP A 2 -2.30 6.66 -12.43
N LEU A 3 -2.27 5.98 -11.29
CA LEU A 3 -1.83 4.60 -11.14
C LEU A 3 -2.95 3.59 -11.40
N SER A 4 -4.20 4.02 -11.50
CA SER A 4 -5.38 3.17 -11.77
C SER A 4 -5.22 2.26 -12.98
N THR A 5 -4.48 2.71 -14.00
CA THR A 5 -4.26 1.96 -15.26
C THR A 5 -3.14 0.91 -15.18
N ILE A 6 -2.38 0.92 -14.09
CA ILE A 6 -1.16 0.12 -13.91
C ILE A 6 -1.40 -1.00 -12.90
N ILE A 7 -2.15 -0.72 -11.83
CA ILE A 7 -2.28 -1.61 -10.68
C ILE A 7 -3.10 -2.88 -10.92
N ASN A 8 -3.97 -2.92 -11.92
CA ASN A 8 -4.76 -4.11 -12.26
C ASN A 8 -4.01 -5.09 -13.18
N ASP A 9 -2.76 -4.79 -13.54
CA ASP A 9 -1.93 -5.61 -14.41
C ASP A 9 -0.54 -5.79 -13.77
N LYS A 10 -0.25 -7.05 -13.38
CA LYS A 10 1.00 -7.40 -12.68
C LYS A 10 2.24 -7.02 -13.49
N THR A 11 2.19 -7.18 -14.81
CA THR A 11 3.31 -6.85 -15.69
C THR A 11 3.51 -5.34 -15.76
N LYS A 12 2.43 -4.57 -15.92
CA LYS A 12 2.52 -3.10 -15.93
C LYS A 12 2.99 -2.56 -14.59
N ALA A 13 2.51 -3.10 -13.48
CA ALA A 13 2.93 -2.67 -12.15
C ALA A 13 4.43 -2.91 -11.90
N ILE A 14 4.96 -4.07 -12.28
CA ILE A 14 6.42 -4.32 -12.21
C ILE A 14 7.20 -3.38 -13.13
N GLN A 15 6.74 -3.16 -14.36
CA GLN A 15 7.38 -2.22 -15.30
C GLN A 15 7.39 -0.80 -14.73
N PHE A 16 6.27 -0.36 -14.16
CA PHE A 16 6.14 0.92 -13.49
C PHE A 16 7.15 1.08 -12.36
N ILE A 17 7.30 0.07 -11.49
CA ILE A 17 8.29 0.10 -10.41
C ILE A 17 9.71 0.23 -10.98
N ASN A 18 10.08 -0.60 -11.95
CA ASN A 18 11.43 -0.59 -12.53
C ASN A 18 11.77 0.74 -13.23
N GLN A 19 10.79 1.37 -13.87
CA GLN A 19 10.97 2.65 -14.56
C GLN A 19 11.07 3.83 -13.60
N ASN A 20 10.22 3.86 -12.59
CA ASN A 20 10.03 5.06 -11.75
C ASN A 20 10.76 5.00 -10.40
N PHE A 21 11.30 3.84 -9.99
CA PHE A 21 11.90 3.66 -8.67
C PHE A 21 13.37 3.24 -8.75
N THR A 22 14.19 3.77 -7.86
CA THR A 22 15.56 3.33 -7.62
C THR A 22 15.59 2.28 -6.52
N SER A 23 16.54 1.35 -6.63
CA SER A 23 16.88 0.45 -5.53
C SER A 23 17.27 1.27 -4.30
N ASN A 24 16.70 0.91 -3.16
CA ASN A 24 17.15 1.36 -1.86
C ASN A 24 17.81 0.16 -1.19
N GLU A 25 19.15 0.19 -1.07
CA GLU A 25 19.93 -0.91 -0.50
C GLU A 25 19.79 -1.00 1.02
N ASP A 26 19.43 0.11 1.67
CA ASP A 26 19.07 0.14 3.08
C ASP A 26 17.63 -0.34 3.27
N GLN A 27 17.44 -1.57 3.76
CA GLN A 27 16.12 -2.09 4.18
C GLN A 27 15.56 -1.40 5.44
N SER A 28 15.99 -0.18 5.72
CA SER A 28 15.54 0.62 6.85
C SER A 28 14.06 0.99 6.66
N PRO A 29 13.24 0.97 7.73
CA PRO A 29 11.86 1.42 7.65
C PRO A 29 11.84 2.90 7.26
N LEU A 30 11.42 3.17 6.02
CA LEU A 30 11.69 4.45 5.36
C LEU A 30 10.65 5.55 5.61
N SER A 31 9.70 5.39 6.54
CA SER A 31 8.67 6.39 6.75
C SER A 31 8.44 6.71 8.23
N PRO A 32 8.58 7.99 8.64
CA PRO A 32 8.21 8.43 9.99
C PRO A 32 6.69 8.44 10.22
N PHE A 33 5.89 8.14 9.18
CA PHE A 33 4.43 8.17 9.21
C PHE A 33 3.79 6.78 9.22
N ALA A 34 4.59 5.72 9.44
CA ALA A 34 4.16 4.34 9.33
C ALA A 34 4.21 3.60 10.68
N PRO A 35 3.25 2.72 11.00
CA PRO A 35 3.50 1.64 11.94
C PRO A 35 4.67 0.81 11.39
N LEU A 36 5.79 0.81 12.11
CA LEU A 36 7.10 0.23 11.75
C LEU A 36 7.05 -1.24 11.26
N PHE A 37 5.96 -1.96 11.49
CA PHE A 37 5.83 -3.39 11.26
C PHE A 37 5.33 -3.80 9.86
N MET A 38 4.96 -2.87 8.97
CA MET A 38 4.31 -3.21 7.68
C MET A 38 5.19 -3.03 6.43
N TYR A 39 6.26 -2.25 6.51
CA TYR A 39 6.99 -1.78 5.34
C TYR A 39 8.29 -2.55 5.15
N ARG A 40 8.28 -3.47 4.19
CA ARG A 40 9.51 -3.95 3.56
C ARG A 40 9.74 -3.05 2.34
N ILE A 41 10.49 -1.95 2.45
CA ILE A 41 10.76 -1.06 1.31
C ILE A 41 12.15 -1.34 0.77
N ASN A 42 12.26 -1.64 -0.52
CA ASN A 42 13.55 -1.73 -1.22
C ASN A 42 13.57 -0.94 -2.54
N ARG A 43 12.51 -0.16 -2.79
CA ARG A 43 12.36 0.70 -3.96
C ARG A 43 11.74 2.03 -3.54
N ILE A 44 12.42 3.12 -3.87
CA ILE A 44 11.97 4.50 -3.63
C ILE A 44 11.81 5.25 -4.94
N ILE A 45 10.93 6.25 -4.97
CA ILE A 45 10.69 7.02 -6.20
C ILE A 45 11.96 7.76 -6.65
N LYS A 46 12.27 7.69 -7.96
CA LYS A 46 13.42 8.39 -8.58
C LYS A 46 13.25 9.90 -8.57
N ASP A 47 12.09 10.35 -9.03
CA ASP A 47 11.77 11.76 -9.20
C ASP A 47 10.62 12.15 -8.27
N LYS A 48 10.96 12.93 -7.23
CA LYS A 48 10.01 13.41 -6.22
C LYS A 48 9.12 14.55 -6.73
N SER A 49 9.40 15.12 -7.91
CA SER A 49 8.56 16.15 -8.52
C SER A 49 7.30 15.59 -9.17
N ILE A 50 7.28 14.29 -9.49
CA ILE A 50 6.13 13.62 -10.08
C ILE A 50 5.11 13.32 -8.97
N SER A 51 3.95 13.96 -9.05
CA SER A 51 2.82 13.61 -8.22
C SER A 51 2.12 12.38 -8.78
N PHE A 52 1.94 11.37 -7.95
CA PHE A 52 1.12 10.21 -8.25
C PHE A 52 -0.27 10.40 -7.67
N ASN A 53 -1.25 9.85 -8.36
CA ASN A 53 -2.60 9.78 -7.85
C ASN A 53 -3.18 8.39 -8.12
N PHE A 54 -4.20 8.05 -7.36
CA PHE A 54 -4.88 6.78 -7.42
C PHE A 54 -6.38 7.05 -7.41
N TYR A 55 -7.05 6.84 -8.55
CA TYR A 55 -8.47 7.21 -8.76
C TYR A 55 -8.76 8.67 -8.37
N GLY A 56 -7.85 9.57 -8.75
CA GLY A 56 -7.97 11.01 -8.49
C GLY A 56 -7.61 11.44 -7.07
N ILE A 57 -7.13 10.54 -6.21
CA ILE A 57 -6.62 10.88 -4.87
C ILE A 57 -5.11 11.04 -4.96
N PRO A 58 -4.54 12.19 -4.60
CA PRO A 58 -3.09 12.40 -4.66
C PRO A 58 -2.36 11.63 -3.56
N SER A 59 -1.22 11.03 -3.91
CA SER A 59 -0.31 10.42 -2.92
C SER A 59 0.39 11.50 -2.09
N LEU A 60 0.52 11.25 -0.79
CA LEU A 60 1.55 11.85 0.05
C LEU A 60 2.92 11.22 -0.24
N THR A 61 2.97 9.89 -0.23
CA THR A 61 4.17 9.11 -0.56
C THR A 61 3.79 7.89 -1.39
N ILE A 62 4.76 7.43 -2.18
CA ILE A 62 4.68 6.14 -2.86
C ILE A 62 6.01 5.41 -2.76
N ASP A 63 5.94 4.17 -2.31
CA ASP A 63 7.09 3.30 -2.11
C ASP A 63 6.78 1.92 -2.68
N ALA A 64 7.82 1.11 -2.88
CA ALA A 64 7.62 -0.25 -3.36
C ALA A 64 8.56 -1.27 -2.71
N TYR A 65 8.08 -2.50 -2.75
CA TYR A 65 8.83 -3.71 -2.45
C TYR A 65 8.84 -4.61 -3.68
N ILE A 66 10.01 -5.08 -4.09
CA ILE A 66 10.13 -6.19 -5.03
C ILE A 66 10.77 -7.34 -4.28
N LYS A 67 10.02 -8.43 -4.09
CA LYS A 67 10.53 -9.70 -3.54
C LYS A 67 11.12 -10.57 -4.65
N SER A 68 10.45 -10.63 -5.79
CA SER A 68 10.87 -11.40 -6.95
C SER A 68 10.37 -10.75 -8.25
N LYS A 69 10.66 -11.34 -9.41
CA LYS A 69 10.18 -10.83 -10.71
C LYS A 69 8.65 -10.80 -10.84
N THR A 70 7.95 -11.53 -9.97
CA THR A 70 6.49 -11.72 -10.01
C THR A 70 5.78 -11.30 -8.72
N GLU A 71 6.53 -11.03 -7.66
CA GLU A 71 6.02 -10.70 -6.33
C GLU A 71 6.50 -9.31 -5.93
N PHE A 72 5.54 -8.43 -5.69
CA PHE A 72 5.79 -7.04 -5.34
C PHE A 72 4.66 -6.47 -4.50
N THR A 73 4.95 -5.31 -3.90
CA THR A 73 4.00 -4.47 -3.19
C THR A 73 4.25 -3.01 -3.56
N ILE A 74 3.19 -2.26 -3.84
CA ILE A 74 3.20 -0.80 -3.94
C ILE A 74 2.48 -0.26 -2.70
N TYR A 75 3.17 0.61 -1.97
CA TYR A 75 2.63 1.32 -0.84
C TYR A 75 2.24 2.72 -1.30
N PHE A 76 0.96 3.05 -1.17
CA PHE A 76 0.39 4.33 -1.55
C PHE A 76 -0.19 5.01 -0.30
N SER A 77 0.51 6.01 0.23
CA SER A 77 0.00 6.79 1.35
C SER A 77 -0.74 8.01 0.84
N ALA A 78 -1.95 8.28 1.33
CA ALA A 78 -2.70 9.48 0.95
C ALA A 78 -3.51 10.04 2.12
N LYS A 79 -3.81 11.34 2.02
CA LYS A 79 -4.77 12.00 2.91
C LYS A 79 -6.16 11.91 2.30
N ILE A 80 -7.04 11.11 2.89
CA ILE A 80 -8.43 10.97 2.47
C ILE A 80 -9.29 11.66 3.49
N LYS A 81 -9.81 12.82 3.13
CA LYS A 81 -10.47 13.73 4.07
C LYS A 81 -11.89 13.30 4.40
N ASP A 82 -12.49 12.42 3.60
CA ASP A 82 -13.90 12.05 3.69
C ASP A 82 -14.17 10.69 3.04
N MET A 83 -15.37 10.16 3.30
CA MET A 83 -15.87 8.95 2.67
C MET A 83 -16.05 9.07 1.15
N LEU A 84 -16.20 10.28 0.61
CA LEU A 84 -16.27 10.47 -0.83
C LEU A 84 -14.93 10.09 -1.50
N GLY A 85 -13.81 10.47 -0.89
CA GLY A 85 -12.48 10.03 -1.30
C GLY A 85 -12.34 8.52 -1.21
N PHE A 86 -12.72 7.93 -0.08
CA PHE A 86 -12.64 6.48 0.09
C PHE A 86 -13.49 5.71 -0.93
N ASN A 87 -14.72 6.17 -1.18
CA ASN A 87 -15.65 5.61 -2.17
C ASN A 87 -15.12 5.64 -3.59
N LYS A 88 -14.31 6.64 -3.98
CA LYS A 88 -13.68 6.65 -5.31
C LYS A 88 -12.76 5.45 -5.52
N ILE A 89 -12.10 4.97 -4.47
CA ILE A 89 -11.20 3.82 -4.53
C ILE A 89 -11.99 2.52 -4.56
N THR A 90 -12.92 2.33 -3.63
CA THR A 90 -13.68 1.08 -3.48
C THR A 90 -14.68 0.86 -4.61
N ASN A 91 -15.26 1.90 -5.19
CA ASN A 91 -16.08 1.77 -6.40
C ASN A 91 -15.30 1.21 -7.59
N GLN A 92 -13.96 1.27 -7.55
CA GLN A 92 -13.09 0.84 -8.64
C GLN A 92 -12.34 -0.46 -8.30
N LEU A 93 -11.96 -0.66 -7.04
CA LEU A 93 -11.25 -1.84 -6.54
C LEU A 93 -12.16 -2.89 -5.90
N GLY A 94 -13.46 -2.65 -5.88
CA GLY A 94 -14.42 -3.43 -5.11
C GLY A 94 -14.40 -3.08 -3.62
N TYR A 95 -15.22 -3.80 -2.87
CA TYR A 95 -15.47 -3.51 -1.46
C TYR A 95 -14.73 -4.51 -0.56
N PRO A 96 -14.28 -4.05 0.63
CA PRO A 96 -13.83 -4.93 1.67
C PRO A 96 -14.95 -5.87 2.14
N VAL A 97 -14.61 -7.15 2.31
CA VAL A 97 -15.58 -8.20 2.67
C VAL A 97 -15.89 -8.27 4.16
N ASN A 98 -15.16 -7.51 4.99
CA ASN A 98 -15.14 -7.64 6.45
C ASN A 98 -15.65 -6.40 7.19
N ILE A 99 -16.46 -5.56 6.54
CA ILE A 99 -17.06 -4.36 7.13
C ILE A 99 -18.56 -4.34 6.84
N THR A 100 -19.36 -3.87 7.80
CA THR A 100 -20.80 -3.65 7.57
C THR A 100 -21.00 -2.40 6.71
N VAL A 101 -22.19 -2.25 6.12
CA VAL A 101 -22.50 -1.03 5.34
C VAL A 101 -22.53 0.18 6.27
N GLU A 102 -23.02 0.00 7.50
CA GLU A 102 -23.08 1.04 8.52
C GLU A 102 -21.70 1.53 8.96
N ASP A 103 -20.78 0.61 9.29
CA ASP A 103 -19.39 0.94 9.66
C ASP A 103 -18.67 1.60 8.47
N TYR A 104 -18.96 1.14 7.26
CA TYR A 104 -18.42 1.69 6.04
C TYR A 104 -18.88 3.13 5.81
N ASP A 105 -20.18 3.40 5.86
CA ASP A 105 -20.75 4.73 5.65
C ASP A 105 -20.32 5.73 6.74
N ALA A 106 -20.12 5.25 7.96
CA ALA A 106 -19.58 6.02 9.07
C ALA A 106 -18.06 6.29 8.97
N GLY A 107 -17.34 5.56 8.11
CA GLY A 107 -15.88 5.54 8.10
C GLY A 107 -15.28 4.92 9.38
N ASP A 108 -16.06 4.12 10.09
CA ASP A 108 -15.70 3.50 11.37
C ASP A 108 -14.98 2.17 11.14
N PHE A 109 -13.74 2.28 10.65
CA PHE A 109 -12.83 1.15 10.53
C PHE A 109 -11.42 1.54 10.92
N ASP A 110 -10.73 0.65 11.64
CA ASP A 110 -9.29 0.80 11.89
C ASP A 110 -8.46 0.27 10.72
N PHE A 111 -8.91 -0.85 10.14
CA PHE A 111 -8.22 -1.54 9.07
C PHE A 111 -9.21 -2.27 8.16
N LEU A 112 -8.86 -2.35 6.88
CA LEU A 112 -9.59 -3.06 5.84
C LEU A 112 -8.62 -3.87 5.01
N ASN A 113 -9.05 -5.07 4.63
CA ASN A 113 -8.28 -5.95 3.76
C ASN A 113 -9.23 -6.70 2.83
N TRP A 114 -8.90 -6.73 1.54
CA TRP A 114 -9.61 -7.56 0.58
C TRP A 114 -8.72 -7.96 -0.58
N ARG A 115 -9.29 -8.76 -1.47
CA ARG A 115 -8.63 -9.21 -2.69
C ARG A 115 -9.45 -8.81 -3.91
N GLN A 116 -8.75 -8.30 -4.92
CA GLN A 116 -9.31 -7.96 -6.22
C GLN A 116 -8.32 -8.36 -7.31
N ASP A 117 -8.77 -9.11 -8.31
CA ASP A 117 -7.97 -9.50 -9.49
C ASP A 117 -6.57 -10.08 -9.18
N GLY A 118 -6.48 -10.84 -8.08
CA GLY A 118 -5.23 -11.47 -7.64
C GLY A 118 -4.23 -10.49 -7.01
N PHE A 119 -4.68 -9.31 -6.60
CA PHE A 119 -4.01 -8.38 -5.70
C PHE A 119 -4.64 -8.43 -4.31
N GLU A 120 -3.80 -8.29 -3.29
CA GLU A 120 -4.23 -7.93 -1.95
C GLU A 120 -4.21 -6.43 -1.81
N ILE A 121 -5.32 -5.91 -1.28
CA ILE A 121 -5.50 -4.50 -1.00
C ILE A 121 -5.70 -4.35 0.50
N PHE A 122 -5.00 -3.39 1.08
CA PHE A 122 -5.11 -3.06 2.49
C PHE A 122 -5.28 -1.56 2.63
N ALA A 123 -6.16 -1.14 3.54
CA ALA A 123 -6.36 0.25 3.92
C ALA A 123 -6.34 0.37 5.45
N SER A 124 -5.60 1.33 6.01
CA SER A 124 -5.67 1.63 7.46
C SER A 124 -5.54 3.11 7.76
N HIS A 125 -6.14 3.54 8.86
CA HIS A 125 -5.86 4.84 9.44
C HIS A 125 -4.46 4.85 10.05
N LEU A 126 -3.64 5.84 9.67
CA LEU A 126 -2.31 6.06 10.26
C LEU A 126 -2.40 6.79 11.61
N HIS A 127 -3.32 7.75 11.71
CA HIS A 127 -3.66 8.46 12.95
C HIS A 127 -5.16 8.76 12.93
N ARG A 128 -5.90 8.41 14.00
CA ARG A 128 -7.36 8.65 14.05
C ARG A 128 -7.72 10.15 14.00
N GLU A 129 -6.78 11.04 14.34
CA GLU A 129 -7.01 12.49 14.41
C GLU A 129 -6.79 13.21 13.05
N GLU A 130 -6.06 12.61 12.12
CA GLU A 130 -5.90 13.13 10.77
C GLU A 130 -6.16 12.02 9.77
N ALA A 131 -7.16 12.20 8.90
CA ALA A 131 -7.61 11.21 7.93
C ALA A 131 -6.54 10.91 6.86
N ASN A 132 -5.50 10.18 7.28
CA ASN A 132 -4.37 9.70 6.51
C ASN A 132 -4.56 8.19 6.38
N ILE A 133 -5.07 7.78 5.23
CA ILE A 133 -5.30 6.37 4.91
C ILE A 133 -4.10 5.88 4.12
N LEU A 134 -3.41 4.90 4.68
CA LEU A 134 -2.42 4.14 3.94
C LEU A 134 -3.12 3.07 3.11
N PHE A 135 -2.95 3.12 1.80
CA PHE A 135 -3.27 1.99 0.93
C PHE A 135 -2.03 1.18 0.60
N THR A 136 -2.20 -0.13 0.63
CA THR A 136 -1.21 -1.06 0.11
C THR A 136 -1.87 -1.90 -0.96
N ILE A 137 -1.22 -2.01 -2.11
CA ILE A 137 -1.66 -2.85 -3.23
C ILE A 137 -0.50 -3.75 -3.59
N GLY A 138 -0.67 -5.06 -3.45
CA GLY A 138 0.42 -6.01 -3.67
C GLY A 138 -0.05 -7.33 -4.22
N ASN A 139 0.85 -8.04 -4.89
CA ASN A 139 0.68 -9.46 -5.21
C ASN A 139 1.32 -10.34 -4.11
N ILE A 140 1.94 -9.72 -3.12
CA ILE A 140 2.41 -10.37 -1.89
C ILE A 140 1.33 -10.22 -0.83
N SER A 141 1.09 -11.27 -0.05
CA SER A 141 0.10 -11.16 1.00
C SER A 141 0.54 -10.20 2.11
N PHE A 142 -0.37 -9.36 2.59
CA PHE A 142 -0.12 -8.50 3.74
C PHE A 142 0.34 -9.31 4.96
N LYS A 143 -0.23 -10.50 5.17
CA LYS A 143 0.18 -11.42 6.25
C LYS A 143 1.64 -11.87 6.10
N GLU A 144 2.12 -11.95 4.88
CA GLU A 144 3.51 -12.30 4.59
C GLU A 144 4.45 -11.11 4.84
N LEU A 145 4.02 -9.88 4.53
CA LEU A 145 4.77 -8.67 4.86
C LEU A 145 4.95 -8.52 6.38
N LEU A 146 3.93 -8.91 7.16
CA LEU A 146 3.95 -8.93 8.63
C LEU A 146 4.78 -10.05 9.25
N LYS A 147 5.30 -11.02 8.48
CA LYS A 147 6.23 -11.98 9.03
C LYS A 147 7.51 -11.23 9.38
N ILE A 148 7.57 -10.71 10.60
CA ILE A 148 8.82 -10.35 11.26
C ILE A 148 9.66 -11.61 11.18
N ASP A 149 10.83 -11.52 10.54
CA ASP A 149 11.78 -12.62 10.55
C ASP A 149 12.14 -12.90 12.01
N ASN A 150 11.48 -13.87 12.65
CA ASN A 150 11.88 -14.48 13.92
C ASN A 150 13.17 -15.32 13.75
N ILE A 151 13.92 -15.09 12.68
CA ILE A 151 15.15 -15.78 12.32
C ILE A 151 16.31 -15.00 12.93
N GLU A 152 16.35 -14.90 14.26
CA GLU A 152 17.60 -14.58 15.00
C GLU A 152 17.51 -14.88 16.51
N ARG A 153 16.72 -15.89 16.92
CA ARG A 153 16.78 -16.45 18.29
C ARG A 153 16.92 -17.97 18.37
N SER A 154 17.12 -18.66 17.25
CA SER A 154 17.33 -20.12 17.23
C SER A 154 18.76 -20.55 16.86
N ASN A 155 19.69 -19.61 16.67
CA ASN A 155 21.12 -19.92 16.43
C ASN A 155 22.04 -19.34 17.53
N GLY A 156 21.56 -19.27 18.77
CA GLY A 156 22.42 -19.16 19.95
C GLY A 156 22.72 -20.56 20.49
N ASN A 157 23.65 -21.25 19.84
CA ASN A 157 24.40 -22.36 20.45
C ASN A 157 25.30 -21.82 21.57
#